data_AF-A0A941VWV7-F1
#
_entry.id   AF-A0A941VWV7-F1
#
_cell.length_a   1.000
_cell.length_b   1.000
_cell.length_c   1.000
_cell.angle_alpha   90.00
_cell.angle_beta   90.00
_cell.angle_gamma   90.00
#
_symmetry.space_group_name_H-M   'P 1'
#
loop_
_entity.id
_entity.type
_entity.pdbx_description
1 polymer ?
#
loop_
_entity_poly.entity_id
_entity_poly.type
_entity_poly.pdbx_seq_one_letter_code
_entity_poly.pdbx_strand_id
1 'polypeptide(L)'
;MSQNINPFETANAGFAQALYEDFLRDPALVSPEWRQLFESGFIGEVPAAAPSPNGAGPAEATVPAPGVAVKGPAARLVANMEDSLRVPTATTFRHLPVATLEARRAQLNQALAAAGRTGKISFTHLIGFAIVRAAMRHQVMGHSYRVVDGTGYRIIPEHVALGLAVDVERKDGSRGLVVPVLKQADGMDFGTFHATYESLVEKARTNKLMPDDFVGATITLTNPGGLGTTASVPRLMANQGSIIAVGSIAYPPEFAGTAKARLAELGIAKVMTVSSTYDHRMIQGAESGEFLRTLDLLLQGEEGFYELVASGLGVALPGGAVATAPLAPRPAGRLAPGTDLAHVAAAMFLVDAYRTHGHLAARLDPLGSPPKGDPALDPATRGLTPEVMATIPADVLRVWVPGASLADVLPNLQATYCGTLAYEVEHVSNHEERAWLRQTIESGAHRRPLPPDDQVRLLQRLTEVEALERFLHKAYLGQKRFSIEGLDLMVPMLDQSIEVAAEAGAREVVLGMAHRGRLNV
;
A
#
# COMPACT_ATOMS: atom_id res chain seq x y z
N MET A 1 29.36 18.77 12.31
CA MET A 1 30.13 18.04 13.36
C MET A 1 29.73 16.59 13.25
N SER A 2 30.57 15.74 12.65
CA SER A 2 30.32 14.31 12.59
C SER A 2 30.18 13.79 14.01
N GLN A 3 28.99 13.34 14.39
CA GLN A 3 28.78 12.77 15.72
C GLN A 3 29.66 11.51 15.79
N ASN A 4 30.63 11.50 16.70
CA ASN A 4 31.41 10.32 17.07
C ASN A 4 30.48 9.34 17.78
N ILE A 5 29.66 8.63 17.01
CA ILE A 5 28.71 7.65 17.53
C ILE A 5 29.48 6.35 17.76
N ASN A 6 29.40 5.85 18.98
CA ASN A 6 30.08 4.66 19.46
C ASN A 6 29.47 3.40 18.81
N PRO A 7 30.23 2.58 18.04
CA PRO A 7 29.70 1.37 17.40
C PRO A 7 29.17 0.34 18.41
N PHE A 8 29.66 0.38 19.66
CA PHE A 8 29.18 -0.47 20.75
C PHE A 8 27.79 -0.05 21.25
N GLU A 9 27.27 1.12 20.90
CA GLU A 9 25.92 1.58 21.29
C GLU A 9 24.89 1.40 20.17
N THR A 10 25.24 0.65 19.12
CA THR A 10 24.37 0.40 17.97
C THR A 10 23.70 -0.98 18.03
N ALA A 11 22.77 -1.24 17.11
CA ALA A 11 22.21 -2.58 16.89
C ALA A 11 23.29 -3.66 16.61
N ASN A 12 24.50 -3.24 16.23
CA ASN A 12 25.63 -4.08 15.83
C ASN A 12 26.68 -4.23 16.92
N ALA A 13 26.37 -3.83 18.15
CA ALA A 13 27.34 -3.83 19.23
C ALA A 13 28.00 -5.20 19.45
N GLY A 14 27.26 -6.31 19.31
CA GLY A 14 27.83 -7.66 19.40
C GLY A 14 28.83 -7.98 18.29
N PHE A 15 28.64 -7.44 17.09
CA PHE A 15 29.59 -7.56 16.00
C PHE A 15 30.87 -6.75 16.28
N ALA A 16 30.72 -5.51 16.74
CA ALA A 16 31.86 -4.69 17.17
C ALA A 16 32.65 -5.35 18.31
N GLN A 17 31.96 -5.99 19.25
CA GLN A 17 32.57 -6.77 20.34
C GLN A 17 33.36 -7.97 19.81
N ALA A 18 32.85 -8.70 18.81
CA ALA A 18 33.58 -9.81 18.19
C ALA A 18 34.91 -9.34 17.59
N LEU A 19 34.87 -8.23 16.84
CA LEU A 19 36.07 -7.65 16.22
C LEU A 19 37.05 -7.11 17.27
N TYR A 20 36.57 -6.54 18.38
CA TYR A 20 37.43 -6.09 19.46
C TYR A 20 38.14 -7.26 20.16
N GLU A 21 37.45 -8.38 20.36
CA GLU A 21 38.07 -9.61 20.88
C GLU A 21 39.13 -10.18 19.94
N ASP A 22 38.88 -10.16 18.63
CA ASP A 22 39.87 -10.58 17.63
C ASP A 22 41.08 -9.63 17.62
N PHE A 23 40.87 -8.31 17.74
CA PHE A 23 41.95 -7.33 17.88
C PHE A 23 42.80 -7.55 19.14
N LEU A 24 42.18 -7.89 20.27
CA LEU A 24 42.91 -8.22 21.51
C LEU A 24 43.72 -9.51 21.41
N ARG A 25 43.28 -10.48 20.59
CA ARG A 25 44.01 -11.73 20.33
C ARG A 25 45.20 -11.50 19.39
N ASP A 26 44.94 -10.83 18.28
CA ASP A 26 45.94 -10.46 17.28
C ASP A 26 45.41 -9.28 16.44
N PRO A 27 46.02 -8.08 16.53
CA PRO A 27 45.63 -6.92 15.75
C PRO A 27 45.60 -7.12 14.23
N ALA A 28 46.29 -8.15 13.70
CA ALA A 28 46.27 -8.50 12.28
C ALA A 28 44.96 -9.19 11.83
N LEU A 29 44.14 -9.68 12.77
CA LEU A 29 42.86 -10.34 12.47
C LEU A 29 41.75 -9.35 12.11
N VAL A 30 41.93 -8.06 12.40
CA VAL A 30 41.00 -6.98 12.07
C VAL A 30 41.56 -6.08 10.97
N SER A 31 40.66 -5.46 10.21
CA SER A 31 41.07 -4.53 9.15
C SER A 31 41.78 -3.29 9.73
N PRO A 32 42.65 -2.61 8.96
CA PRO A 32 43.37 -1.42 9.43
C PRO A 32 42.45 -0.32 9.99
N GLU A 33 41.25 -0.17 9.43
CA GLU A 33 40.26 0.82 9.86
C GLU A 33 39.68 0.51 11.24
N TRP A 34 39.34 -0.77 11.49
CA TRP A 34 38.90 -1.23 12.81
C TRP A 34 40.01 -1.10 13.84
N ARG A 35 41.25 -1.42 13.45
CA ARG A 35 42.43 -1.26 14.30
C ARG A 35 42.60 0.20 14.74
N GLN A 36 42.58 1.12 13.79
CA GLN A 36 42.70 2.55 14.05
C GLN A 36 41.58 3.05 14.97
N LEU A 37 40.34 2.57 14.79
CA LEU A 37 39.22 2.94 15.65
C LEU A 37 39.43 2.47 17.10
N PHE A 38 39.87 1.23 17.30
CA PHE A 38 40.12 0.69 18.65
C PHE A 38 41.30 1.40 19.32
N GLU A 39 42.36 1.70 18.58
CA GLU A 39 43.50 2.50 19.03
C GLU A 39 43.10 3.96 19.36
N SER A 40 42.05 4.49 18.72
CA SER A 40 41.54 5.84 18.97
C SER A 40 40.70 5.98 20.26
N GLY A 41 40.44 4.87 20.97
CA GLY A 41 39.79 4.87 22.28
C GLY A 41 38.35 4.34 22.31
N PHE A 42 37.79 3.91 21.17
CA PHE A 42 36.52 3.19 21.15
C PHE A 42 36.75 1.72 21.50
N ILE A 43 36.74 1.39 22.79
CA ILE A 43 37.03 0.05 23.30
C ILE A 43 35.75 -0.69 23.70
N GLY A 44 35.71 -2.00 23.42
CA GLY A 44 34.65 -2.90 23.88
C GLY A 44 34.93 -3.42 25.29
N GLU A 45 34.13 -4.38 25.75
CA GLU A 45 34.39 -5.06 27.01
C GLU A 45 35.63 -5.96 26.89
N VAL A 46 36.59 -5.81 27.82
CA VAL A 46 37.75 -6.69 27.86
C VAL A 46 37.32 -8.05 28.41
N PRO A 47 37.60 -9.17 27.71
CA PRO A 47 37.25 -10.50 28.23
C PRO A 47 37.85 -10.72 29.61
N ALA A 48 37.02 -11.08 30.58
CA ALA A 48 37.50 -11.44 31.92
C ALA A 48 38.53 -12.58 31.80
N ALA A 49 39.71 -12.37 32.38
CA ALA A 49 40.74 -13.41 32.48
C ALA A 49 40.13 -14.69 33.08
N ALA A 50 40.50 -15.86 32.54
CA ALA A 50 40.13 -17.12 33.18
C ALA A 50 40.53 -17.05 34.67
N PRO A 51 39.66 -17.48 35.60
CA PRO A 51 40.00 -17.44 37.01
C PRO A 51 41.32 -18.19 37.21
N SER A 52 42.30 -17.50 37.78
CA SER A 52 43.56 -18.14 38.17
C SER A 52 43.22 -19.24 39.19
N PRO A 53 43.82 -20.45 39.12
CA PRO A 53 43.44 -21.57 39.98
C PRO A 53 43.61 -21.30 41.50
N ASN A 54 44.21 -20.17 41.88
CA ASN A 54 44.67 -19.89 43.23
C ASN A 54 44.03 -18.65 43.89
N GLY A 55 42.86 -18.19 43.45
CA GLY A 55 42.17 -17.05 44.06
C GLY A 55 40.90 -17.45 44.82
N ALA A 56 40.96 -17.47 46.16
CA ALA A 56 39.77 -17.61 47.00
C ALA A 56 38.91 -16.33 46.92
N GLY A 57 37.90 -16.35 46.04
CA GLY A 57 36.83 -15.35 45.94
C GLY A 57 35.53 -15.81 46.61
N PRO A 58 34.57 -14.90 46.86
CA PRO A 58 33.35 -15.20 47.62
C PRO A 58 32.48 -16.22 46.88
N ALA A 59 31.76 -17.04 47.65
CA ALA A 59 30.92 -18.16 47.20
C ALA A 59 30.25 -17.90 45.84
N GLU A 60 30.73 -18.62 44.81
CA GLU A 60 30.11 -18.65 43.49
C GLU A 60 28.63 -19.04 43.64
N ALA A 61 27.74 -18.15 43.20
CA ALA A 61 26.35 -18.51 42.99
C ALA A 61 26.33 -19.69 42.02
N THR A 62 25.93 -20.87 42.50
CA THR A 62 25.87 -22.09 41.70
C THR A 62 24.87 -21.89 40.57
N VAL A 63 25.38 -21.70 39.36
CA VAL A 63 24.57 -21.66 38.14
C VAL A 63 23.86 -23.02 38.00
N PRO A 64 22.52 -23.08 37.88
CA PRO A 64 21.81 -24.34 37.70
C PRO A 64 22.29 -25.05 36.43
N ALA A 65 22.69 -26.30 36.55
CA ALA A 65 23.11 -27.10 35.39
C ALA A 65 21.89 -27.47 34.51
N PRO A 66 22.01 -27.43 33.17
CA PRO A 66 23.17 -27.06 32.38
C PRO A 66 23.18 -25.55 32.04
N GLY A 67 23.93 -24.74 32.79
CA GLY A 67 24.08 -23.30 32.53
C GLY A 67 25.49 -22.94 32.06
N VAL A 68 25.59 -22.15 30.99
CA VAL A 68 26.85 -21.64 30.44
C VAL A 68 26.80 -20.11 30.48
N ALA A 69 27.89 -19.49 30.95
CA ALA A 69 28.00 -18.04 30.98
C ALA A 69 27.94 -17.44 29.56
N VAL A 70 27.06 -16.46 29.36
CA VAL A 70 26.98 -15.70 28.11
C VAL A 70 28.13 -14.70 28.07
N LYS A 71 28.96 -14.72 27.01
CA LYS A 71 30.14 -13.86 26.87
C LYS A 71 30.22 -13.23 25.48
N GLY A 72 31.00 -12.16 25.37
CA GLY A 72 31.36 -11.52 24.10
C GLY A 72 30.15 -11.05 23.28
N PRO A 73 30.06 -11.36 21.98
CA PRO A 73 28.97 -10.91 21.11
C PRO A 73 27.57 -11.23 21.63
N ALA A 74 27.41 -12.39 22.28
CA ALA A 74 26.14 -12.83 22.85
C ALA A 74 25.77 -12.01 24.10
N ALA A 75 26.75 -11.63 24.92
CA ALA A 75 26.51 -10.77 26.09
C ALA A 75 26.09 -9.36 25.64
N ARG A 76 26.67 -8.87 24.55
CA ARG A 76 26.29 -7.57 23.99
C ARG A 76 24.90 -7.58 23.37
N LEU A 77 24.48 -8.70 22.76
CA LEU A 77 23.08 -8.86 22.33
C LEU A 77 22.13 -8.77 23.53
N VAL A 78 22.47 -9.39 24.67
CA VAL A 78 21.67 -9.28 25.91
C VAL A 78 21.56 -7.80 26.33
N ALA A 79 22.67 -7.07 26.40
CA ALA A 79 22.67 -5.65 26.75
C ALA A 79 21.77 -4.82 25.81
N ASN A 80 21.86 -5.03 24.48
CA ASN A 80 21.00 -4.35 23.51
C ASN A 80 19.51 -4.65 23.72
N MET A 81 19.16 -5.90 24.09
CA MET A 81 17.78 -6.29 24.37
C MET A 81 17.28 -5.68 25.68
N GLU A 82 18.12 -5.61 26.72
CA GLU A 82 17.79 -4.93 27.98
C GLU A 82 17.59 -3.42 27.77
N ASP A 83 18.43 -2.77 26.98
CA ASP A 83 18.28 -1.35 26.65
C ASP A 83 17.01 -1.07 25.85
N SER A 84 16.64 -1.98 24.94
CA SER A 84 15.37 -1.90 24.21
C SER A 84 14.15 -1.91 25.13
N LEU A 85 14.21 -2.49 26.34
CA LEU A 85 13.08 -2.50 27.29
C LEU A 85 12.71 -1.08 27.76
N ARG A 86 13.65 -0.14 27.70
CA ARG A 86 13.43 1.27 28.07
C ARG A 86 12.73 2.08 26.99
N VAL A 87 12.51 1.52 25.81
CA VAL A 87 11.78 2.14 24.70
C VAL A 87 10.33 1.66 24.77
N PRO A 88 9.37 2.51 25.19
CA PRO A 88 7.96 2.16 25.18
C PRO A 88 7.50 2.06 23.73
N THR A 89 7.38 0.83 23.25
CA THR A 89 7.05 0.55 21.86
C THR A 89 5.58 0.26 21.69
N ALA A 90 5.06 0.62 20.53
CA ALA A 90 3.81 0.08 20.03
C ALA A 90 3.98 -0.36 18.58
N THR A 91 3.04 -1.19 18.12
CA THR A 91 3.13 -1.81 16.80
C THR A 91 1.82 -1.69 16.05
N THR A 92 1.91 -1.19 14.82
CA THR A 92 0.81 -1.16 13.86
C THR A 92 1.06 -2.19 12.76
N PHE A 93 0.01 -2.88 12.32
CA PHE A 93 0.08 -3.86 11.23
C PHE A 93 -0.77 -3.39 10.04
N ARG A 94 -0.32 -3.73 8.83
CA ARG A 94 -1.10 -3.60 7.60
C ARG A 94 -0.87 -4.82 6.72
N HIS A 95 -1.94 -5.36 6.15
CA HIS A 95 -1.85 -6.38 5.11
C HIS A 95 -1.85 -5.69 3.74
N LEU A 96 -0.83 -5.97 2.93
CA LEU A 96 -0.68 -5.39 1.60
C LEU A 96 -0.93 -6.45 0.53
N PRO A 97 -1.74 -6.17 -0.50
CA PRO A 97 -1.79 -6.99 -1.69
C PRO A 97 -0.47 -6.83 -2.46
N VAL A 98 0.10 -7.94 -2.93
CA VAL A 98 1.42 -7.92 -3.61
C VAL A 98 1.36 -8.10 -5.11
N ALA A 99 0.17 -8.24 -5.71
CA ALA A 99 0.03 -8.56 -7.13
C ALA A 99 0.74 -7.51 -8.02
N THR A 100 0.51 -6.23 -7.75
CA THR A 100 1.18 -5.11 -8.44
C THR A 100 2.69 -5.16 -8.27
N LEU A 101 3.14 -5.36 -7.02
CA LEU A 101 4.55 -5.47 -6.68
C LEU A 101 5.25 -6.64 -7.39
N GLU A 102 4.61 -7.82 -7.45
CA GLU A 102 5.11 -9.00 -8.18
C GLU A 102 5.22 -8.71 -9.69
N ALA A 103 4.17 -8.16 -10.29
CA ALA A 103 4.11 -7.86 -11.72
C ALA A 103 5.15 -6.80 -12.12
N ARG A 104 5.21 -5.68 -11.39
CA ARG A 104 6.14 -4.57 -11.65
C ARG A 104 7.59 -4.99 -11.44
N ARG A 105 7.90 -5.77 -10.40
CA ARG A 105 9.26 -6.33 -10.22
C ARG A 105 9.66 -7.23 -11.38
N ALA A 106 8.73 -8.04 -11.90
CA ALA A 106 9.00 -8.89 -13.06
C ALA A 106 9.29 -8.05 -14.32
N GLN A 107 8.48 -7.02 -14.58
CA GLN A 107 8.68 -6.08 -15.69
C GLN A 107 10.03 -5.35 -15.60
N LEU A 108 10.39 -4.83 -14.43
CA LEU A 108 11.67 -4.16 -14.21
C LEU A 108 12.86 -5.10 -14.48
N ASN A 109 12.80 -6.34 -13.98
CA ASN A 109 13.85 -7.33 -14.22
C ASN A 109 13.93 -7.75 -15.69
N GLN A 110 12.79 -7.84 -16.38
CA GLN A 110 12.76 -8.11 -17.82
C GLN A 110 13.39 -6.94 -18.61
N ALA A 111 13.09 -5.69 -18.23
CA ALA A 111 13.67 -4.50 -18.84
C ALA A 111 15.19 -4.41 -18.61
N LEU A 112 15.67 -4.73 -17.40
CA LEU A 112 17.09 -4.82 -17.09
C LEU A 112 17.80 -5.89 -17.94
N ALA A 113 17.19 -7.07 -18.07
CA ALA A 113 17.71 -8.14 -18.90
C ALA A 113 17.76 -7.74 -20.39
N ALA A 114 16.72 -7.08 -20.89
CA ALA A 114 16.67 -6.57 -22.26
C ALA A 114 17.73 -5.48 -22.52
N ALA A 115 18.08 -4.69 -21.49
CA ALA A 115 19.17 -3.71 -21.53
C ALA A 115 20.57 -4.32 -21.31
N GLY A 116 20.70 -5.65 -21.26
CA GLY A 116 21.98 -6.34 -21.08
C GLY A 116 22.59 -6.21 -19.68
N ARG A 117 21.79 -5.90 -18.65
CA ARG A 117 22.25 -5.80 -17.25
C ARG A 117 22.12 -7.16 -16.55
N THR A 118 23.09 -7.50 -15.70
CA THR A 118 23.16 -8.78 -14.98
C THR A 118 22.54 -8.75 -13.58
N GLY A 119 22.33 -7.55 -13.01
CA GLY A 119 21.72 -7.37 -11.69
C GLY A 119 20.21 -7.61 -11.67
N LYS A 120 19.68 -8.10 -10.54
CA LYS A 120 18.24 -8.32 -10.33
C LYS A 120 17.72 -7.49 -9.17
N ILE A 121 16.51 -6.98 -9.32
CA ILE A 121 15.78 -6.27 -8.28
C ILE A 121 15.01 -7.28 -7.41
N SER A 122 15.28 -7.24 -6.10
CA SER A 122 14.55 -7.99 -5.09
C SER A 122 13.31 -7.22 -4.60
N PHE A 123 12.37 -7.92 -3.95
CA PHE A 123 11.25 -7.25 -3.27
C PHE A 123 11.74 -6.29 -2.18
N THR A 124 12.79 -6.67 -1.45
CA THR A 124 13.39 -5.86 -0.40
C THR A 124 13.96 -4.55 -0.93
N HIS A 125 14.50 -4.50 -2.16
CA HIS A 125 14.97 -3.25 -2.78
C HIS A 125 13.82 -2.26 -2.98
N LEU A 126 12.71 -2.75 -3.52
CA LEU A 126 11.52 -1.92 -3.77
C LEU A 126 10.88 -1.46 -2.45
N ILE A 127 10.75 -2.36 -1.47
CA ILE A 127 10.17 -2.03 -0.17
C ILE A 127 11.07 -1.07 0.62
N GLY A 128 12.39 -1.29 0.64
CA GLY A 128 13.34 -0.41 1.29
C GLY A 128 13.32 1.00 0.70
N PHE A 129 13.29 1.11 -0.63
CA PHE A 129 13.16 2.41 -1.28
C PHE A 129 11.80 3.07 -1.01
N ALA A 130 10.71 2.31 -1.03
CA ALA A 130 9.38 2.82 -0.68
C ALA A 130 9.30 3.30 0.78
N ILE A 131 9.99 2.64 1.73
CA ILE A 131 10.13 3.09 3.12
C ILE A 131 10.82 4.45 3.20
N VAL A 132 11.92 4.64 2.47
CA VAL A 132 12.64 5.93 2.42
C VAL A 132 11.72 7.03 1.89
N ARG A 133 11.01 6.77 0.78
CA ARG A 133 10.05 7.72 0.21
C ARG A 133 8.89 8.04 1.15
N ALA A 134 8.34 7.04 1.83
CA ALA A 134 7.30 7.23 2.83
C ALA A 134 7.83 8.04 4.03
N ALA A 135 9.07 7.81 4.47
CA ALA A 135 9.69 8.53 5.57
C ALA A 135 9.98 10.00 5.26
N MET A 136 10.23 10.34 3.99
CA MET A 136 10.34 11.75 3.55
C MET A 136 9.02 12.50 3.75
N ARG A 137 7.87 11.84 3.57
CA ARG A 137 6.54 12.41 3.82
C ARG A 137 6.16 12.40 5.29
N HIS A 138 6.57 11.36 6.01
CA HIS A 138 6.27 11.12 7.42
C HIS A 138 7.56 11.16 8.25
N GLN A 139 8.23 12.31 8.27
CA GLN A 139 9.54 12.49 8.92
C GLN A 139 9.54 12.06 10.40
N VAL A 140 8.38 12.15 11.06
CA VAL A 140 8.17 11.69 12.44
C VAL A 140 8.58 10.25 12.69
N MET A 141 8.49 9.38 11.69
CA MET A 141 8.86 7.97 11.81
C MET A 141 10.37 7.74 12.01
N GLY A 142 11.20 8.74 11.69
CA GLY A 142 12.65 8.72 11.92
C GLY A 142 13.11 9.47 13.17
N HIS A 143 12.20 10.06 13.95
CA HIS A 143 12.57 10.83 15.14
C HIS A 143 12.90 9.91 16.30
N SER A 144 13.94 10.25 17.06
CA SER A 144 14.33 9.49 18.25
C SER A 144 14.18 10.31 19.52
N TYR A 145 14.09 9.63 20.67
CA TYR A 145 14.03 10.24 21.98
C TYR A 145 15.39 10.13 22.68
N ARG A 146 15.91 11.24 23.20
CA ARG A 146 17.16 11.26 23.96
C ARG A 146 17.02 12.09 25.22
N VAL A 147 17.57 11.60 26.33
CA VAL A 147 17.66 12.36 27.58
C VAL A 147 19.04 13.03 27.63
N VAL A 148 19.07 14.35 27.78
CA VAL A 148 20.30 15.14 27.99
C VAL A 148 20.10 15.92 29.28
N ASP A 149 21.01 15.74 30.24
CA ASP A 149 20.97 16.38 31.56
C ASP A 149 19.61 16.25 32.28
N GLY A 150 19.02 15.04 32.23
CA GLY A 150 17.73 14.73 32.84
C GLY A 150 16.50 15.25 32.09
N THR A 151 16.68 16.01 31.00
CA THR A 151 15.59 16.52 30.16
C THR A 151 15.43 15.68 28.90
N GLY A 152 14.21 15.28 28.59
CA GLY A 152 13.89 14.53 27.37
C GLY A 152 13.77 15.42 26.14
N TYR A 153 14.44 15.04 25.05
CA TYR A 153 14.44 15.74 23.77
C TYR A 153 13.98 14.83 22.64
N ARG A 154 13.19 15.42 21.73
CA ARG A 154 12.92 14.88 20.39
C ARG A 154 14.08 15.22 19.48
N ILE A 155 14.76 14.22 18.96
CA ILE A 155 15.83 14.39 17.99
C ILE A 155 15.22 14.22 16.59
N ILE A 156 15.29 15.29 15.81
CA ILE A 156 14.87 15.32 14.40
C ILE A 156 16.14 15.13 13.57
N PRO A 157 16.28 14.02 12.81
CA PRO A 157 17.44 13.80 11.97
C PRO A 157 17.40 14.72 10.75
N GLU A 158 18.58 15.12 10.26
CA GLU A 158 18.71 15.94 9.04
C GLU A 158 18.35 15.15 7.76
N HIS A 159 18.57 13.83 7.80
CA HIS A 159 18.39 12.91 6.67
C HIS A 159 17.72 11.61 7.09
N VAL A 160 17.15 10.89 6.12
CA VAL A 160 16.64 9.53 6.34
C VAL A 160 17.80 8.56 6.14
N ALA A 161 18.12 7.78 7.17
CA ALA A 161 19.14 6.75 7.12
C ALA A 161 18.51 5.38 7.38
N LEU A 162 18.54 4.51 6.37
CA LEU A 162 17.86 3.22 6.40
C LEU A 162 18.80 2.12 6.92
N GLY A 163 18.52 1.57 8.09
CA GLY A 163 19.15 0.35 8.59
C GLY A 163 18.62 -0.87 7.84
N LEU A 164 19.50 -1.79 7.45
CA LEU A 164 19.16 -3.00 6.69
C LEU A 164 19.54 -4.23 7.48
N ALA A 165 18.58 -4.96 8.04
CA ALA A 165 18.87 -6.19 8.75
C ALA A 165 19.29 -7.30 7.76
N VAL A 166 20.59 -7.60 7.73
CA VAL A 166 21.20 -8.65 6.93
C VAL A 166 21.54 -9.82 7.84
N ASP A 167 21.02 -10.98 7.48
CA ASP A 167 21.41 -12.23 8.11
C ASP A 167 22.67 -12.79 7.43
N VAL A 168 23.70 -13.03 8.24
CA VAL A 168 25.03 -13.47 7.81
C VAL A 168 25.31 -14.84 8.42
N GLU A 169 25.58 -15.82 7.56
CA GLU A 169 26.04 -17.14 7.97
C GLU A 169 27.57 -17.13 8.11
N ARG A 170 28.07 -17.49 9.29
CA ARG A 170 29.50 -17.61 9.56
C ARG A 170 30.00 -18.97 9.10
N LYS A 171 31.33 -19.10 8.97
CA LYS A 171 31.99 -20.35 8.53
C LYS A 171 31.73 -21.54 9.46
N ASP A 172 31.36 -21.30 10.70
CA ASP A 172 31.01 -22.33 11.70
C ASP A 172 29.53 -22.77 11.62
N GLY A 173 28.77 -22.27 10.65
CA GLY A 173 27.33 -22.55 10.49
C GLY A 173 26.44 -21.73 11.43
N SER A 174 27.01 -20.89 12.30
CA SER A 174 26.23 -19.97 13.12
C SER A 174 25.71 -18.80 12.28
N ARG A 175 24.47 -18.37 12.56
CA ARG A 175 23.87 -17.18 11.94
C ARG A 175 24.03 -15.97 12.85
N GLY A 176 24.23 -14.81 12.27
CA GLY A 176 24.34 -13.55 12.97
C GLY A 176 23.62 -12.45 12.22
N LEU A 177 22.89 -11.61 12.95
CA LEU A 177 22.24 -10.45 12.37
C LEU A 177 23.19 -9.24 12.45
N VAL A 178 23.39 -8.60 11.30
CA VAL A 178 24.06 -7.30 11.21
C VAL A 178 23.13 -6.31 10.51
N VAL A 179 23.21 -5.04 10.89
CA VAL A 179 22.35 -3.96 10.42
C VAL A 179 23.22 -2.82 9.89
N PRO A 180 23.79 -2.94 8.68
CA PRO A 180 24.41 -1.80 7.99
C PRO A 180 23.39 -0.69 7.71
N VAL A 181 23.87 0.54 7.58
CA VAL A 181 23.07 1.76 7.45
C VAL A 181 23.34 2.43 6.11
N LEU A 182 22.29 2.58 5.31
CA LEU A 182 22.29 3.34 4.08
C LEU A 182 22.02 4.81 4.42
N LYS A 183 23.09 5.61 4.49
CA LYS A 183 23.07 7.02 4.90
C LYS A 183 22.52 7.93 3.80
N GLN A 184 21.87 9.04 4.19
CA GLN A 184 21.32 10.04 3.26
C GLN A 184 20.46 9.42 2.15
N ALA A 185 19.65 8.42 2.51
CA ALA A 185 18.86 7.65 1.58
C ALA A 185 17.80 8.51 0.87
N ASP A 186 17.31 9.55 1.54
CA ASP A 186 16.38 10.56 1.03
C ASP A 186 16.90 11.35 -0.17
N GLY A 187 18.24 11.44 -0.33
CA GLY A 187 18.88 12.12 -1.45
C GLY A 187 19.20 11.23 -2.66
N MET A 188 18.94 9.93 -2.59
CA MET A 188 19.34 8.97 -3.63
C MET A 188 18.23 8.73 -4.65
N ASP A 189 18.61 8.66 -5.94
CA ASP A 189 17.78 7.98 -6.93
C ASP A 189 17.81 6.46 -6.73
N PHE A 190 16.93 5.72 -7.42
CA PHE A 190 16.85 4.28 -7.21
C PHE A 190 18.13 3.55 -7.66
N GLY A 191 18.81 4.01 -8.71
CA GLY A 191 20.06 3.41 -9.17
C GLY A 191 21.17 3.50 -8.13
N THR A 192 21.36 4.69 -7.54
CA THR A 192 22.32 4.93 -6.46
C THR A 192 21.93 4.18 -5.20
N PHE A 193 20.66 4.19 -4.82
CA PHE A 193 20.14 3.44 -3.69
C PHE A 193 20.43 1.94 -3.84
N HIS A 194 20.13 1.36 -5.01
CA HIS A 194 20.35 -0.05 -5.31
C HIS A 194 21.84 -0.42 -5.26
N ALA A 195 22.71 0.39 -5.87
CA ALA A 195 24.16 0.14 -5.86
C ALA A 195 24.75 0.20 -4.44
N THR A 196 24.36 1.19 -3.65
CA THR A 196 24.78 1.32 -2.25
C THR A 196 24.24 0.17 -1.40
N TYR A 197 22.98 -0.22 -1.60
CA TYR A 197 22.34 -1.36 -0.92
C TYR A 197 23.14 -2.65 -1.18
N GLU A 198 23.40 -2.99 -2.44
CA GLU A 198 24.14 -4.20 -2.82
C GLU A 198 25.57 -4.18 -2.28
N SER A 199 26.24 -3.02 -2.30
CA SER A 199 27.57 -2.87 -1.71
C SER A 199 27.58 -3.17 -0.21
N LEU A 200 26.60 -2.67 0.54
CA LEU A 200 26.48 -2.94 1.98
C LEU A 200 26.16 -4.41 2.27
N VAL A 201 25.29 -5.05 1.49
CA VAL A 201 24.96 -6.47 1.64
C VAL A 201 26.18 -7.35 1.32
N GLU A 202 26.95 -7.02 0.29
CA GLU A 202 28.16 -7.75 -0.06
C GLU A 202 29.23 -7.59 1.03
N LYS A 203 29.44 -6.37 1.54
CA LYS A 203 30.32 -6.14 2.70
C LYS A 203 29.88 -6.91 3.93
N ALA A 204 28.57 -6.98 4.21
CA ALA A 204 28.02 -7.75 5.33
C ALA A 204 28.35 -9.24 5.21
N ARG A 205 28.12 -9.82 4.03
CA ARG A 205 28.39 -11.24 3.76
C ARG A 205 29.87 -11.59 3.74
N THR A 206 30.71 -10.67 3.27
CA THR A 206 32.16 -10.86 3.18
C THR A 206 32.91 -10.41 4.44
N ASN A 207 32.20 -9.98 5.48
CA ASN A 207 32.77 -9.45 6.73
C ASN A 207 33.71 -8.25 6.53
N LYS A 208 33.36 -7.34 5.60
CA LYS A 208 34.13 -6.13 5.23
C LYS A 208 33.40 -4.83 5.59
N LEU A 209 32.43 -4.89 6.49
CA LEU A 209 31.74 -3.69 6.97
C LEU A 209 32.68 -2.85 7.84
N MET A 210 32.67 -1.55 7.59
CA MET A 210 33.44 -0.58 8.33
C MET A 210 32.64 -0.08 9.54
N PRO A 211 33.29 0.44 10.60
CA PRO A 211 32.58 0.94 11.79
C PRO A 211 31.49 1.97 11.46
N ASP A 212 31.80 2.85 10.51
CA ASP A 212 30.91 3.91 10.05
C ASP A 212 29.66 3.37 9.33
N ASP A 213 29.70 2.14 8.80
CA ASP A 213 28.56 1.49 8.13
C ASP A 213 27.46 1.08 9.14
N PHE A 214 27.71 1.11 10.45
CA PHE A 214 26.76 0.64 11.48
C PHE A 214 26.01 1.75 12.23
N VAL A 215 26.32 3.00 11.89
CA VAL A 215 25.97 4.16 12.70
C VAL A 215 24.89 5.01 12.02
N GLY A 216 23.97 5.52 12.84
CA GLY A 216 23.08 6.61 12.44
C GLY A 216 21.78 6.18 11.75
N ALA A 217 21.34 4.93 11.88
CA ALA A 217 20.03 4.51 11.37
C ALA A 217 18.90 5.32 12.04
N THR A 218 17.99 5.87 11.24
CA THR A 218 16.78 6.55 11.73
C THR A 218 15.57 5.62 11.69
N ILE A 219 15.49 4.78 10.66
CA ILE A 219 14.48 3.74 10.46
C ILE A 219 15.18 2.46 10.04
N THR A 220 14.76 1.31 10.55
CA THR A 220 15.33 0.00 10.16
C THR A 220 14.31 -0.85 9.39
N LEU A 221 14.75 -1.53 8.33
CA LEU A 221 14.01 -2.57 7.62
C LEU A 221 14.56 -3.95 8.02
N THR A 222 13.65 -4.85 8.39
CA THR A 222 13.94 -6.28 8.57
C THR A 222 12.99 -7.16 7.76
N ASN A 223 13.52 -8.22 7.16
CA ASN A 223 12.75 -9.12 6.29
C ASN A 223 12.79 -10.57 6.78
N PRO A 224 12.04 -10.91 7.84
CA PRO A 224 11.87 -12.30 8.28
C PRO A 224 11.04 -13.12 7.28
N GLY A 225 10.35 -12.49 6.33
CA GLY A 225 9.56 -13.16 5.30
C GLY A 225 10.34 -14.11 4.40
N GLY A 226 11.64 -13.86 4.21
CA GLY A 226 12.55 -14.80 3.52
C GLY A 226 12.67 -16.16 4.21
N LEU A 227 12.33 -16.25 5.49
CA LEU A 227 12.31 -17.48 6.30
C LEU A 227 10.91 -18.10 6.42
N GLY A 228 9.90 -17.52 5.75
CA GLY A 228 8.50 -17.97 5.84
C GLY A 228 7.69 -17.35 6.98
N THR A 229 8.25 -16.40 7.73
CA THR A 229 7.56 -15.72 8.82
C THR A 229 6.48 -14.77 8.29
N THR A 230 5.21 -14.99 8.66
CA THR A 230 4.07 -14.19 8.16
C THR A 230 4.03 -12.77 8.72
N ALA A 231 4.39 -12.57 9.98
CA ALA A 231 4.45 -11.27 10.65
C ALA A 231 5.46 -11.34 11.80
N SER A 232 6.06 -10.21 12.17
CA SER A 232 7.01 -10.12 13.29
C SER A 232 6.78 -8.82 14.04
N VAL A 233 7.08 -8.81 15.34
CA VAL A 233 7.13 -7.59 16.16
C VAL A 233 8.59 -7.37 16.55
N PRO A 234 9.39 -6.73 15.69
CA PRO A 234 10.80 -6.54 15.95
C PRO A 234 11.02 -5.59 17.14
N ARG A 235 12.05 -5.86 17.93
CA ARG A 235 12.48 -4.97 19.01
C ARG A 235 13.07 -3.69 18.41
N LEU A 236 12.55 -2.53 18.82
CA LEU A 236 13.13 -1.24 18.47
C LEU A 236 14.36 -0.98 19.35
N MET A 237 15.48 -0.64 18.70
CA MET A 237 16.71 -0.23 19.39
C MET A 237 16.62 1.24 19.79
N ALA A 238 17.33 1.61 20.85
CA ALA A 238 17.43 3.01 21.27
C ALA A 238 17.99 3.89 20.13
N ASN A 239 17.67 5.19 20.18
CA ASN A 239 18.11 6.20 19.21
C ASN A 239 17.57 6.05 17.78
N GLN A 240 16.59 5.17 17.54
CA GLN A 240 15.85 5.04 16.28
C GLN A 240 14.37 5.37 16.48
N GLY A 241 13.69 5.83 15.43
CA GLY A 241 12.27 6.15 15.52
C GLY A 241 11.37 4.93 15.35
N SER A 242 11.67 4.12 14.34
CA SER A 242 10.86 2.94 14.02
C SER A 242 11.64 1.82 13.34
N ILE A 243 11.11 0.60 13.45
CA ILE A 243 11.59 -0.58 12.74
C ILE A 243 10.41 -1.22 12.01
N ILE A 244 10.60 -1.45 10.71
CA ILE A 244 9.62 -2.00 9.80
C ILE A 244 9.99 -3.45 9.52
N ALA A 245 9.09 -4.39 9.84
CA ALA A 245 9.26 -5.79 9.47
C ALA A 245 8.33 -6.17 8.31
N VAL A 246 8.88 -6.96 7.40
CA VAL A 246 8.18 -7.45 6.21
C VAL A 246 8.02 -8.97 6.31
N GLY A 247 6.78 -9.43 6.27
CA GLY A 247 6.42 -10.84 6.30
C GLY A 247 6.59 -11.56 4.98
N SER A 248 6.34 -12.87 4.99
CA SER A 248 6.37 -13.73 3.80
C SER A 248 5.27 -13.32 2.82
N ILE A 249 5.59 -13.33 1.53
CA ILE A 249 4.60 -13.19 0.46
C ILE A 249 3.92 -14.54 0.26
N ALA A 250 2.70 -14.68 0.76
CA ALA A 250 1.94 -15.93 0.71
C ALA A 250 0.45 -15.66 0.48
N TYR A 251 -0.28 -16.69 0.07
CA TYR A 251 -1.74 -16.64 0.18
C TYR A 251 -2.13 -16.60 1.67
N PRO A 252 -3.28 -16.02 2.02
CA PRO A 252 -3.76 -16.08 3.40
C PRO A 252 -3.78 -17.55 3.89
N PRO A 253 -3.43 -17.82 5.17
CA PRO A 253 -3.23 -19.20 5.66
C PRO A 253 -4.41 -20.14 5.39
N GLU A 254 -5.63 -19.65 5.56
CA GLU A 254 -6.89 -20.33 5.22
C GLU A 254 -6.96 -20.90 3.80
N PHE A 255 -6.15 -20.37 2.88
CA PHE A 255 -6.12 -20.77 1.47
C PHE A 255 -4.80 -21.44 1.03
N ALA A 256 -3.85 -21.68 1.93
CA ALA A 256 -2.52 -22.21 1.60
C ALA A 256 -2.55 -23.59 0.91
N GLY A 257 -3.56 -24.43 1.22
CA GLY A 257 -3.77 -25.74 0.58
C GLY A 257 -4.65 -25.71 -0.67
N THR A 258 -5.16 -24.55 -1.05
CA THR A 258 -6.08 -24.43 -2.20
C THR A 258 -5.30 -24.47 -3.51
N ALA A 259 -5.77 -25.25 -4.48
CA ALA A 259 -5.15 -25.31 -5.80
C ALA A 259 -5.08 -23.92 -6.44
N LYS A 260 -3.96 -23.59 -7.11
CA LYS A 260 -3.74 -22.27 -7.74
C LYS A 260 -4.87 -21.84 -8.68
N ALA A 261 -5.45 -22.79 -9.42
CA ALA A 261 -6.60 -22.53 -10.28
C ALA A 261 -7.84 -22.07 -9.49
N ARG A 262 -8.09 -22.67 -8.32
CA ARG A 262 -9.20 -22.29 -7.44
C ARG A 262 -8.93 -20.97 -6.71
N LEU A 263 -7.68 -20.68 -6.35
CA LEU A 263 -7.28 -19.38 -5.81
C LEU A 263 -7.54 -18.25 -6.82
N ALA A 264 -7.17 -18.48 -8.09
CA ALA A 264 -7.45 -17.55 -9.17
C ALA A 264 -8.96 -17.36 -9.41
N GLU A 265 -9.74 -18.45 -9.34
CA GLU A 265 -11.20 -18.41 -9.46
C GLU A 265 -11.86 -17.58 -8.36
N LEU A 266 -11.38 -17.72 -7.12
CA LEU A 266 -11.88 -16.98 -5.96
C LEU A 266 -11.34 -15.54 -5.88
N GLY A 267 -10.46 -15.15 -6.81
CA GLY A 267 -9.82 -13.84 -6.80
C GLY A 267 -8.91 -13.59 -5.60
N ILE A 268 -8.39 -14.65 -4.99
CA ILE A 268 -7.54 -14.57 -3.81
C ILE A 268 -6.12 -14.28 -4.27
N ALA A 269 -5.61 -13.11 -3.89
CA ALA A 269 -4.23 -12.72 -4.15
C ALA A 269 -3.31 -13.10 -3.00
N LYS A 270 -2.01 -13.17 -3.29
CA LYS A 270 -1.01 -13.21 -2.22
C LYS A 270 -1.01 -11.88 -1.49
N VAL A 271 -0.77 -11.96 -0.19
CA VAL A 271 -0.64 -10.81 0.70
C VAL A 271 0.71 -10.86 1.41
N MET A 272 1.11 -9.71 1.91
CA MET A 272 2.28 -9.55 2.75
C MET A 272 1.90 -8.68 3.94
N THR A 273 2.20 -9.15 5.15
CA THR A 273 2.00 -8.34 6.36
C THR A 273 3.21 -7.47 6.56
N VAL A 274 3.00 -6.17 6.77
CA VAL A 274 4.03 -5.23 7.20
C VAL A 274 3.66 -4.71 8.57
N SER A 275 4.63 -4.72 9.47
CA SER A 275 4.49 -4.19 10.83
C SER A 275 5.43 -3.01 11.03
N SER A 276 4.94 -1.95 11.66
CA SER A 276 5.75 -0.81 12.12
C SER A 276 5.79 -0.82 13.63
N THR A 277 6.95 -1.09 14.22
CA THR A 277 7.18 -0.93 15.66
C THR A 277 7.90 0.38 15.92
N TYR A 278 7.33 1.26 16.73
CA TYR A 278 7.78 2.64 16.91
C TYR A 278 7.79 3.05 18.37
N ASP A 279 8.57 4.08 18.71
CA ASP A 279 8.61 4.66 20.06
C ASP A 279 7.34 5.50 20.31
N HIS A 280 6.43 4.95 21.11
CA HIS A 280 5.12 5.56 21.38
C HIS A 280 5.22 6.81 22.29
N ARG A 281 6.42 7.16 22.78
CA ARG A 281 6.65 8.48 23.40
C ARG A 281 6.62 9.60 22.37
N MET A 282 7.00 9.32 21.13
CA MET A 282 7.23 10.33 20.09
C MET A 282 6.31 10.18 18.87
N ILE A 283 5.93 8.94 18.54
CA ILE A 283 5.16 8.60 17.35
C ILE A 283 3.80 8.06 17.80
N GLN A 284 2.72 8.61 17.24
CA GLN A 284 1.36 8.19 17.52
C GLN A 284 0.91 7.06 16.57
N GLY A 285 -0.06 6.25 17.01
CA GLY A 285 -0.60 5.16 16.18
C GLY A 285 -1.20 5.63 14.85
N ALA A 286 -1.81 6.81 14.80
CA ALA A 286 -2.31 7.40 13.56
C ALA A 286 -1.16 7.73 12.58
N GLU A 287 -0.02 8.24 13.06
CA GLU A 287 1.15 8.56 12.22
C GLU A 287 1.77 7.27 11.64
N SER A 288 1.92 6.23 12.46
CA SER A 288 2.37 4.91 11.99
C SER A 288 1.38 4.28 11.00
N GLY A 289 0.08 4.39 11.24
CA GLY A 289 -0.97 3.91 10.34
C GLY A 289 -0.97 4.60 8.98
N GLU A 290 -0.81 5.94 8.96
CA GLU A 290 -0.69 6.74 7.75
C GLU A 290 0.63 6.48 7.01
N PHE A 291 1.74 6.29 7.73
CA PHE A 291 3.01 5.86 7.14
C PHE A 291 2.86 4.53 6.39
N LEU A 292 2.22 3.53 7.01
CA LEU A 292 1.95 2.24 6.36
C LEU A 292 0.96 2.36 5.19
N ARG A 293 0.00 3.30 5.24
CA ARG A 293 -0.88 3.60 4.12
C ARG A 293 -0.11 4.19 2.94
N THR A 294 0.79 5.14 3.17
CA THR A 294 1.64 5.70 2.11
C THR A 294 2.56 4.64 1.53
N LEU A 295 3.17 3.79 2.36
CA LEU A 295 3.98 2.67 1.89
C LEU A 295 3.18 1.74 0.97
N ASP A 296 1.93 1.43 1.33
CA ASP A 296 1.02 0.63 0.52
C ASP A 296 0.73 1.26 -0.84
N LEU A 297 0.32 2.53 -0.86
CA LEU A 297 0.05 3.26 -2.11
C LEU A 297 1.27 3.28 -3.05
N LEU A 298 2.48 3.56 -2.52
CA LEU A 298 3.70 3.52 -3.32
C LEU A 298 3.96 2.13 -3.93
N LEU A 299 3.75 1.06 -3.15
CA LEU A 299 3.90 -0.32 -3.64
C LEU A 299 2.77 -0.77 -4.58
N GLN A 300 1.63 -0.07 -4.60
CA GLN A 300 0.60 -0.21 -5.63
C GLN A 300 0.91 0.61 -6.90
N GLY A 301 2.00 1.37 -6.92
CA GLY A 301 2.44 2.15 -8.08
C GLY A 301 1.90 3.57 -8.13
N GLU A 302 1.25 4.04 -7.06
CA GLU A 302 0.85 5.44 -6.94
C GLU A 302 2.07 6.38 -6.96
N GLU A 303 1.81 7.66 -7.24
CA GLU A 303 2.84 8.70 -7.33
C GLU A 303 3.95 8.41 -8.36
N GLY A 304 3.67 7.54 -9.34
CA GLY A 304 4.63 7.14 -10.36
C GLY A 304 5.85 6.40 -9.78
N PHE A 305 5.65 5.66 -8.67
CA PHE A 305 6.75 5.00 -7.94
C PHE A 305 7.62 4.13 -8.84
N TYR A 306 7.00 3.31 -9.71
CA TYR A 306 7.73 2.39 -10.58
C TYR A 306 8.40 3.09 -11.75
N GLU A 307 7.82 4.19 -12.24
CA GLU A 307 8.40 5.06 -13.25
C GLU A 307 9.65 5.75 -12.70
N LEU A 308 9.63 6.18 -11.44
CA LEU A 308 10.79 6.73 -10.75
C LEU A 308 11.88 5.67 -10.54
N VAL A 309 11.51 4.45 -10.17
CA VAL A 309 12.43 3.31 -10.06
C VAL A 309 13.06 2.99 -11.42
N ALA A 310 12.26 2.90 -12.48
CA ALA A 310 12.72 2.61 -13.83
C ALA A 310 13.66 3.70 -14.37
N SER A 311 13.30 4.97 -14.13
CA SER A 311 14.12 6.13 -14.47
C SER A 311 15.49 6.08 -13.79
N GLY A 312 15.53 5.80 -12.48
CA GLY A 312 16.79 5.65 -11.74
C GLY A 312 17.66 4.48 -12.21
N LEU A 313 17.08 3.50 -12.90
CA LEU A 313 17.81 2.38 -13.52
C LEU A 313 18.20 2.63 -14.98
N GLY A 314 17.72 3.73 -15.57
CA GLY A 314 17.88 4.02 -17.00
C GLY A 314 17.15 3.03 -17.90
N VAL A 315 16.04 2.44 -17.44
CA VAL A 315 15.20 1.53 -18.23
C VAL A 315 13.79 2.11 -18.41
N ALA A 316 13.14 1.77 -19.51
CA ALA A 316 11.74 2.11 -19.73
C ALA A 316 10.85 0.95 -19.29
N LEU A 317 9.77 1.25 -18.56
CA LEU A 317 8.66 0.32 -18.38
C LEU A 317 7.66 0.51 -19.52
N PRO A 318 6.99 -0.55 -20.00
CA PRO A 318 5.87 -0.40 -20.92
C PRO A 318 4.83 0.53 -20.29
N GLY A 319 4.46 1.58 -21.03
CA GLY A 319 3.51 2.59 -20.60
C GLY A 319 2.14 1.98 -20.33
N GLY A 320 1.59 2.32 -19.16
CA GLY A 320 0.34 1.80 -18.63
C GLY A 320 0.50 1.61 -17.13
N ALA A 321 -0.50 2.06 -16.37
CA ALA A 321 -0.64 1.57 -15.00
C ALA A 321 -0.60 0.04 -15.08
N VAL A 322 0.22 -0.62 -14.26
CA VAL A 322 -0.16 -1.97 -13.85
C VAL A 322 -1.43 -1.70 -13.11
N ALA A 323 -2.55 -1.96 -13.78
CA ALA A 323 -3.84 -1.98 -13.14
C ALA A 323 -3.60 -2.65 -11.80
N THR A 324 -3.80 -1.89 -10.71
CA THR A 324 -4.10 -2.47 -9.40
C THR A 324 -4.96 -3.65 -9.74
N ALA A 325 -4.45 -4.87 -9.52
CA ALA A 325 -5.02 -6.06 -10.13
C ALA A 325 -6.53 -5.90 -10.06
N PRO A 326 -7.24 -5.69 -11.20
CA PRO A 326 -8.67 -5.44 -11.12
C PRO A 326 -9.17 -6.60 -10.29
N LEU A 327 -9.97 -6.31 -9.26
CA LEU A 327 -10.71 -7.30 -8.47
C LEU A 327 -10.89 -8.52 -9.38
N ALA A 328 -10.17 -9.60 -9.07
CA ALA A 328 -9.62 -10.53 -10.06
C ALA A 328 -10.54 -10.67 -11.27
N PRO A 329 -10.04 -10.61 -12.53
CA PRO A 329 -10.90 -10.81 -13.69
C PRO A 329 -11.73 -12.05 -13.40
N ARG A 330 -13.05 -11.86 -13.30
CA ARG A 330 -14.00 -12.90 -12.92
C ARG A 330 -13.60 -14.12 -13.76
N PRO A 331 -13.30 -15.27 -13.13
CA PRO A 331 -12.85 -16.44 -13.87
C PRO A 331 -13.77 -16.61 -15.07
N ALA A 332 -13.19 -16.83 -16.26
CA ALA A 332 -13.99 -17.04 -17.46
C ALA A 332 -15.03 -18.12 -17.12
N GLY A 333 -16.30 -17.70 -17.11
CA GLY A 333 -17.35 -18.53 -16.53
C GLY A 333 -17.35 -19.89 -17.19
N ARG A 334 -17.39 -20.93 -16.37
CA ARG A 334 -17.38 -22.29 -16.88
C ARG A 334 -18.80 -22.59 -17.32
N LEU A 335 -19.02 -22.73 -18.63
CA LEU A 335 -20.30 -23.17 -19.16
C LEU A 335 -20.73 -24.46 -18.45
N ALA A 336 -21.94 -24.47 -17.91
CA ALA A 336 -22.50 -25.69 -17.34
C ALA A 336 -22.56 -26.76 -18.46
N PRO A 337 -22.31 -28.04 -18.16
CA PRO A 337 -22.44 -29.11 -19.14
C PRO A 337 -23.83 -29.07 -19.80
N GLY A 338 -23.87 -28.91 -21.13
CA GLY A 338 -25.12 -28.76 -21.89
C GLY A 338 -25.57 -27.32 -22.20
N THR A 339 -24.81 -26.30 -21.77
CA THR A 339 -25.09 -24.90 -22.15
C THR A 339 -24.77 -24.69 -23.64
N ASP A 340 -25.78 -24.33 -24.43
CA ASP A 340 -25.61 -24.02 -25.84
C ASP A 340 -24.88 -22.69 -26.03
N LEU A 341 -23.78 -22.72 -26.78
CA LEU A 341 -22.96 -21.56 -27.10
C LEU A 341 -23.75 -20.49 -27.87
N ALA A 342 -24.75 -20.87 -28.66
CA ALA A 342 -25.62 -19.93 -29.36
C ALA A 342 -26.46 -19.10 -28.38
N HIS A 343 -27.00 -19.71 -27.32
CA HIS A 343 -27.74 -19.00 -26.28
C HIS A 343 -26.84 -18.08 -25.45
N VAL A 344 -25.59 -18.48 -25.19
CA VAL A 344 -24.61 -17.63 -24.50
C VAL A 344 -24.25 -16.40 -25.35
N ALA A 345 -24.02 -16.59 -26.65
CA ALA A 345 -23.79 -15.48 -27.56
C ALA A 345 -25.00 -14.53 -27.62
N ALA A 346 -26.22 -15.07 -27.72
CA ALA A 346 -27.46 -14.30 -27.66
C ALA A 346 -27.58 -13.48 -26.36
N ALA A 347 -27.23 -14.06 -25.22
CA ALA A 347 -27.21 -13.38 -23.93
C ALA A 347 -26.17 -12.24 -23.87
N MET A 348 -24.97 -12.46 -24.40
CA MET A 348 -23.94 -11.41 -24.48
C MET A 348 -24.40 -10.23 -25.35
N PHE A 349 -25.05 -10.52 -26.49
CA PHE A 349 -25.67 -9.48 -27.32
C PHE A 349 -26.77 -8.71 -26.58
N LEU A 350 -27.59 -9.41 -25.79
CA LEU A 350 -28.63 -8.75 -25.01
C LEU A 350 -28.02 -7.78 -23.98
N VAL A 351 -26.98 -8.20 -23.25
CA VAL A 351 -26.25 -7.32 -22.32
C VAL A 351 -25.67 -6.09 -23.03
N ASP A 352 -25.06 -6.30 -24.20
CA ASP A 352 -24.53 -5.21 -25.03
C ASP A 352 -25.63 -4.25 -25.51
N ALA A 353 -26.81 -4.77 -25.85
CA ALA A 353 -27.97 -3.97 -26.19
C ALA A 353 -28.45 -3.11 -25.00
N TYR A 354 -28.47 -3.64 -23.78
CA TYR A 354 -28.80 -2.81 -22.59
C TYR A 354 -27.79 -1.70 -22.35
N ARG A 355 -26.49 -1.98 -22.52
CA ARG A 355 -25.43 -0.97 -22.38
C ARG A 355 -25.50 0.12 -23.45
N THR A 356 -25.81 -0.26 -24.69
CA THR A 356 -25.80 0.64 -25.83
C THR A 356 -27.12 1.38 -26.01
N HIS A 357 -28.25 0.69 -25.84
CA HIS A 357 -29.59 1.17 -26.21
C HIS A 357 -30.56 1.27 -25.03
N GLY A 358 -30.18 0.86 -23.81
CA GLY A 358 -31.07 0.93 -22.65
C GLY A 358 -31.60 2.34 -22.37
N HIS A 359 -30.82 3.37 -22.70
CA HIS A 359 -31.24 4.78 -22.63
C HIS A 359 -32.53 5.08 -23.43
N LEU A 360 -32.79 4.36 -24.54
CA LEU A 360 -34.02 4.50 -25.32
C LEU A 360 -35.26 3.96 -24.61
N ALA A 361 -35.06 3.04 -23.66
CA ALA A 361 -36.09 2.45 -22.82
C ALA A 361 -36.17 3.09 -21.42
N ALA A 362 -35.32 4.08 -21.12
CA ALA A 362 -35.28 4.75 -19.81
C ALA A 362 -36.46 5.70 -19.59
N ARG A 363 -36.97 5.75 -18.35
CA ARG A 363 -38.09 6.59 -17.93
C ARG A 363 -37.59 7.96 -17.49
N LEU A 364 -37.13 8.76 -18.46
CA LEU A 364 -36.54 10.07 -18.22
C LEU A 364 -37.55 11.22 -18.20
N ASP A 365 -38.71 11.04 -18.82
CA ASP A 365 -39.72 12.09 -18.91
C ASP A 365 -40.54 12.17 -17.60
N PRO A 366 -40.39 13.25 -16.80
CA PRO A 366 -41.17 13.43 -15.59
C PRO A 366 -42.67 13.66 -15.87
N LEU A 367 -43.05 13.97 -17.11
CA LEU A 367 -44.45 14.13 -17.53
C LEU A 367 -45.11 12.79 -17.92
N GLY A 368 -44.34 11.70 -17.96
CA GLY A 368 -44.88 10.35 -18.07
C GLY A 368 -45.06 9.82 -19.49
N SER A 369 -44.44 10.41 -20.51
CA SER A 369 -44.45 9.82 -21.86
C SER A 369 -43.79 8.44 -21.85
N PRO A 370 -44.34 7.45 -22.58
CA PRO A 370 -43.71 6.14 -22.69
C PRO A 370 -42.36 6.28 -23.41
N PRO A 371 -41.33 5.55 -22.96
CA PRO A 371 -40.05 5.54 -23.65
C PRO A 371 -40.18 4.94 -25.05
N LYS A 372 -39.32 5.37 -25.97
CA LYS A 372 -39.30 4.87 -27.35
C LYS A 372 -39.08 3.35 -27.40
N GLY A 373 -38.24 2.85 -26.49
CA GLY A 373 -37.81 1.46 -26.46
C GLY A 373 -36.86 1.11 -27.60
N ASP A 374 -36.38 -0.13 -27.60
CA ASP A 374 -35.58 -0.70 -28.68
C ASP A 374 -35.84 -2.23 -28.74
N PRO A 375 -36.15 -2.80 -29.92
CA PRO A 375 -36.39 -4.24 -30.07
C PRO A 375 -35.21 -5.11 -29.64
N ALA A 376 -33.97 -4.61 -29.68
CA ALA A 376 -32.77 -5.33 -29.25
C ALA A 376 -32.75 -5.62 -27.73
N LEU A 377 -33.60 -4.94 -26.95
CA LEU A 377 -33.73 -5.15 -25.50
C LEU A 377 -34.66 -6.30 -25.14
N ASP A 378 -35.43 -6.82 -26.10
CA ASP A 378 -36.37 -7.92 -25.88
C ASP A 378 -35.66 -9.29 -26.01
N PRO A 379 -35.53 -10.07 -24.92
CA PRO A 379 -34.89 -11.38 -24.94
C PRO A 379 -35.57 -12.37 -25.89
N ALA A 380 -36.89 -12.24 -26.13
CA ALA A 380 -37.64 -13.15 -26.99
C ALA A 380 -37.17 -13.08 -28.45
N THR A 381 -36.72 -11.92 -28.91
CA THR A 381 -36.20 -11.71 -30.28
C THR A 381 -34.95 -12.54 -30.60
N ARG A 382 -34.29 -13.09 -29.57
CA ARG A 382 -33.07 -13.91 -29.69
C ARG A 382 -33.25 -15.34 -29.17
N GLY A 383 -34.50 -15.79 -28.98
CA GLY A 383 -34.78 -17.15 -28.51
C GLY A 383 -34.41 -17.40 -27.04
N LEU A 384 -34.23 -16.35 -26.24
CA LEU A 384 -33.91 -16.46 -24.82
C LEU A 384 -35.22 -16.63 -24.02
N THR A 385 -35.68 -17.87 -23.86
CA THR A 385 -36.82 -18.18 -22.99
C THR A 385 -36.42 -18.11 -21.51
N PRO A 386 -37.36 -17.96 -20.56
CA PRO A 386 -37.05 -17.96 -19.12
C PRO A 386 -36.22 -19.16 -18.67
N GLU A 387 -36.50 -20.34 -19.21
CA GLU A 387 -35.78 -21.58 -18.92
C GLU A 387 -34.34 -21.50 -19.42
N VAL A 388 -34.14 -21.00 -20.65
CA VAL A 388 -32.80 -20.80 -21.23
C VAL A 388 -32.02 -19.77 -20.41
N MET A 389 -32.62 -18.65 -20.07
CA MET A 389 -31.98 -17.59 -19.27
C MET A 389 -31.51 -18.09 -17.90
N ALA A 390 -32.24 -19.03 -17.27
CA ALA A 390 -31.84 -19.63 -16.00
C ALA A 390 -30.61 -20.55 -16.11
N THR A 391 -30.34 -21.10 -17.30
CA THR A 391 -29.18 -21.99 -17.52
C THR A 391 -27.89 -21.25 -17.84
N ILE A 392 -27.96 -19.99 -18.28
CA ILE A 392 -26.80 -19.18 -18.68
C ILE A 392 -26.18 -18.54 -17.44
N PRO A 393 -24.94 -18.88 -17.06
CA PRO A 393 -24.27 -18.27 -15.91
C PRO A 393 -24.01 -16.77 -16.09
N ALA A 394 -24.16 -15.96 -15.04
CA ALA A 394 -23.94 -14.52 -15.10
C ALA A 394 -22.45 -14.13 -15.25
N ASP A 395 -21.54 -15.00 -14.81
CA ASP A 395 -20.09 -14.78 -14.87
C ASP A 395 -19.54 -14.73 -16.30
N VAL A 396 -20.12 -15.51 -17.23
CA VAL A 396 -19.77 -15.44 -18.67
C VAL A 396 -20.21 -14.15 -19.34
N LEU A 397 -21.22 -13.46 -18.79
CA LEU A 397 -21.80 -12.26 -19.38
C LEU A 397 -21.01 -10.97 -19.07
N ARG A 398 -20.01 -11.06 -18.17
CA ARG A 398 -19.17 -9.93 -17.75
C ARG A 398 -20.00 -8.72 -17.30
N VAL A 399 -20.98 -8.98 -16.44
CA VAL A 399 -21.82 -7.95 -15.79
C VAL A 399 -21.40 -7.76 -14.33
N TRP A 400 -21.63 -6.57 -13.79
CA TRP A 400 -21.35 -6.20 -12.40
C TRP A 400 -22.61 -6.02 -11.53
N VAL A 401 -23.80 -6.23 -12.10
CA VAL A 401 -25.04 -6.34 -11.34
C VAL A 401 -25.11 -7.67 -10.57
N PRO A 402 -25.84 -7.74 -9.43
CA PRO A 402 -25.99 -8.97 -8.67
C PRO A 402 -26.81 -10.03 -9.44
N GLY A 403 -26.44 -11.30 -9.30
CA GLY A 403 -27.15 -12.45 -9.89
C GLY A 403 -26.24 -13.62 -10.24
N ALA A 404 -26.81 -14.83 -10.33
CA ALA A 404 -26.09 -16.06 -10.65
C ALA A 404 -26.27 -16.49 -12.12
N SER A 405 -27.39 -16.14 -12.74
CA SER A 405 -27.76 -16.46 -14.12
C SER A 405 -28.21 -15.24 -14.92
N LEU A 406 -28.39 -15.37 -16.25
CA LEU A 406 -29.01 -14.31 -17.07
C LEU A 406 -30.38 -13.90 -16.51
N ALA A 407 -31.18 -14.87 -16.06
CA ALA A 407 -32.50 -14.61 -15.49
C ALA A 407 -32.42 -13.71 -14.24
N ASP A 408 -31.37 -13.84 -13.43
CA ASP A 408 -31.17 -13.03 -12.22
C ASP A 408 -30.66 -11.62 -12.54
N VAL A 409 -29.75 -11.51 -13.51
CA VAL A 409 -29.07 -10.23 -13.81
C VAL A 409 -29.88 -9.34 -14.75
N LEU A 410 -30.74 -9.90 -15.60
CA LEU A 410 -31.51 -9.14 -16.58
C LEU A 410 -32.44 -8.08 -15.94
N PRO A 411 -33.22 -8.38 -14.88
CA PRO A 411 -34.01 -7.35 -14.17
C PRO A 411 -33.13 -6.24 -13.58
N ASN A 412 -31.93 -6.57 -13.10
CA ASN A 412 -31.01 -5.58 -12.55
C ASN A 412 -30.40 -4.70 -13.65
N LEU A 413 -30.09 -5.26 -14.83
CA LEU A 413 -29.69 -4.49 -16.01
C LEU A 413 -30.82 -3.57 -16.48
N GLN A 414 -32.07 -4.04 -16.49
CA GLN A 414 -33.24 -3.21 -16.81
C GLN A 414 -33.39 -2.05 -15.82
N ALA A 415 -33.32 -2.31 -14.52
CA ALA A 415 -33.36 -1.26 -13.50
C ALA A 415 -32.20 -0.26 -13.66
N THR A 416 -31.02 -0.76 -14.05
CA THR A 416 -29.81 0.03 -14.24
C THR A 416 -29.89 0.92 -15.47
N TYR A 417 -30.16 0.37 -16.65
CA TYR A 417 -30.08 1.12 -17.90
C TYR A 417 -31.39 1.76 -18.36
N CYS A 418 -32.53 1.28 -17.83
CA CYS A 418 -33.88 1.72 -18.24
C CYS A 418 -34.68 2.38 -17.10
N GLY A 419 -34.00 2.77 -16.01
CA GLY A 419 -34.62 3.44 -14.86
C GLY A 419 -34.91 4.93 -15.10
N THR A 420 -34.91 5.72 -14.02
CA THR A 420 -35.06 7.19 -14.05
C THR A 420 -33.73 7.91 -14.33
N LEU A 421 -32.70 7.16 -14.68
CA LEU A 421 -31.37 7.64 -15.03
C LEU A 421 -30.86 6.77 -16.19
N ALA A 422 -30.43 7.41 -17.26
CA ALA A 422 -29.89 6.78 -18.44
C ALA A 422 -28.39 7.02 -18.57
N TYR A 423 -27.70 6.07 -19.18
CA TYR A 423 -26.27 6.17 -19.45
C TYR A 423 -26.03 5.96 -20.94
N GLU A 424 -25.30 6.88 -21.53
CA GLU A 424 -24.77 6.77 -22.89
C GLU A 424 -23.25 6.82 -22.77
N VAL A 425 -22.61 5.66 -22.68
CA VAL A 425 -21.16 5.55 -22.45
C VAL A 425 -20.44 4.73 -23.51
N GLU A 426 -21.18 4.00 -24.33
CA GLU A 426 -20.62 3.08 -25.32
C GLU A 426 -19.91 3.79 -26.48
N HIS A 427 -20.19 5.08 -26.68
CA HIS A 427 -19.49 5.92 -27.65
C HIS A 427 -18.09 6.38 -27.19
N VAL A 428 -17.75 6.24 -25.90
CA VAL A 428 -16.43 6.60 -25.37
C VAL A 428 -15.37 5.72 -26.00
N SER A 429 -14.38 6.32 -26.68
CA SER A 429 -13.39 5.57 -27.45
C SER A 429 -12.39 4.82 -26.55
N ASN A 430 -12.00 5.39 -25.41
CA ASN A 430 -11.07 4.77 -24.47
C ASN A 430 -11.71 3.52 -23.83
N HIS A 431 -11.05 2.37 -23.99
CA HIS A 431 -11.51 1.09 -23.47
C HIS A 431 -11.53 1.05 -21.94
N GLU A 432 -10.51 1.59 -21.29
CA GLU A 432 -10.39 1.54 -19.82
C GLU A 432 -11.48 2.39 -19.15
N GLU A 433 -11.71 3.60 -19.67
CA GLU A 433 -12.79 4.47 -19.21
C GLU A 433 -14.16 3.82 -19.41
N ARG A 434 -14.40 3.22 -20.58
CA ARG A 434 -15.67 2.54 -20.86
C ARG A 434 -15.87 1.32 -19.95
N ALA A 435 -14.83 0.55 -19.67
CA ALA A 435 -14.90 -0.58 -18.73
C ALA A 435 -15.16 -0.11 -17.30
N TRP A 436 -14.47 0.95 -16.86
CA TRP A 436 -14.68 1.57 -15.55
C TRP A 436 -16.10 2.13 -15.39
N LEU A 437 -16.63 2.80 -16.42
CA LEU A 437 -18.01 3.30 -16.43
C LEU A 437 -19.01 2.16 -16.30
N ARG A 438 -18.86 1.07 -17.08
CA ARG A 438 -19.74 -0.11 -16.97
C ARG A 438 -19.74 -0.69 -15.56
N GLN A 439 -18.57 -0.89 -14.96
CA GLN A 439 -18.44 -1.41 -13.59
C GLN A 439 -19.09 -0.46 -12.57
N THR A 440 -18.82 0.84 -12.67
CA THR A 440 -19.33 1.86 -11.75
C THR A 440 -20.86 1.96 -11.82
N ILE A 441 -21.41 1.92 -13.04
CA ILE A 441 -22.85 1.93 -13.31
C ILE A 441 -23.52 0.66 -12.77
N GLU A 442 -23.04 -0.51 -13.18
CA GLU A 442 -23.68 -1.80 -12.89
C GLU A 442 -23.50 -2.24 -11.43
N SER A 443 -22.46 -1.78 -10.74
CA SER A 443 -22.29 -2.03 -9.30
C SER A 443 -23.31 -1.30 -8.42
N GLY A 444 -23.99 -0.29 -8.95
CA GLY A 444 -24.95 0.52 -8.19
C GLY A 444 -24.30 1.42 -7.13
N ALA A 445 -22.98 1.64 -7.17
CA ALA A 445 -22.24 2.39 -6.16
C ALA A 445 -22.82 3.79 -5.89
N HIS A 446 -23.37 4.43 -6.93
CA HIS A 446 -23.98 5.77 -6.91
C HIS A 446 -25.52 5.76 -7.00
N ARG A 447 -26.16 4.60 -6.84
CA ARG A 447 -27.63 4.45 -6.82
C ARG A 447 -28.19 4.10 -5.44
N ARG A 448 -27.36 4.27 -4.40
CA ARG A 448 -27.78 4.04 -3.02
C ARG A 448 -28.80 5.10 -2.60
N PRO A 449 -29.90 4.71 -1.93
CA PRO A 449 -30.85 5.67 -1.38
C PRO A 449 -30.13 6.64 -0.43
N LEU A 450 -30.52 7.91 -0.48
CA LEU A 450 -30.02 8.92 0.44
C LEU A 450 -30.39 8.55 1.89
N PRO A 451 -29.46 8.68 2.85
CA PRO A 451 -29.78 8.61 4.28
C PRO A 451 -30.93 9.57 4.66
N PRO A 452 -31.72 9.27 5.71
CA PRO A 452 -32.85 10.12 6.12
C PRO A 452 -32.48 11.60 6.32
N ASP A 453 -31.35 11.87 6.95
CA ASP A 453 -30.88 13.25 7.19
C ASP A 453 -30.56 13.96 5.88
N ASP A 454 -30.00 13.25 4.90
CA ASP A 454 -29.66 13.80 3.58
C ASP A 454 -30.93 14.08 2.77
N GLN A 455 -31.97 13.25 2.91
CA GLN A 455 -33.28 13.50 2.30
C GLN A 455 -33.92 14.78 2.87
N VAL A 456 -33.81 15.01 4.19
CA VAL A 456 -34.31 16.23 4.83
C VAL A 456 -33.54 17.45 4.32
N ARG A 457 -32.20 17.38 4.23
CA ARG A 457 -31.39 18.48 3.68
C ARG A 457 -31.73 18.78 2.22
N LEU A 458 -31.89 17.75 1.38
CA LEU A 458 -32.31 17.91 0.00
C LEU A 458 -33.68 18.58 -0.11
N LEU A 459 -34.66 18.17 0.71
CA LEU A 459 -35.99 18.77 0.72
C LEU A 459 -35.95 20.24 1.18
N GLN A 460 -35.14 20.55 2.20
CA GLN A 460 -34.94 21.92 2.65
C GLN A 460 -34.37 22.79 1.53
N ARG A 461 -33.34 22.29 0.84
CA ARG A 461 -32.72 23.03 -0.27
C ARG A 461 -33.69 23.26 -1.43
N LEU A 462 -34.49 22.26 -1.79
CA LEU A 462 -35.56 22.44 -2.79
C LEU A 462 -36.61 23.46 -2.36
N THR A 463 -36.95 23.48 -1.06
CA THR A 463 -37.88 24.46 -0.49
C THR A 463 -37.32 25.88 -0.60
N GLU A 464 -36.01 26.08 -0.39
CA GLU A 464 -35.35 27.37 -0.56
C GLU A 464 -35.43 27.86 -2.01
N VAL A 465 -35.15 26.98 -2.97
CA VAL A 465 -35.24 27.28 -4.42
C VAL A 465 -36.66 27.71 -4.80
N GLU A 466 -37.67 26.96 -4.35
CA GLU A 466 -39.07 27.30 -4.61
C GLU A 466 -39.47 28.61 -3.92
N ALA A 467 -39.03 28.83 -2.68
CA ALA A 467 -39.34 30.05 -1.94
C ALA A 467 -38.77 31.29 -2.65
N LEU A 468 -37.54 31.21 -3.16
CA LEU A 468 -36.93 32.28 -3.93
C LEU A 468 -37.67 32.51 -5.25
N GLU A 469 -38.05 31.45 -5.96
CA GLU A 469 -38.83 31.57 -7.21
C GLU A 469 -40.18 32.25 -6.97
N ARG A 470 -40.90 31.86 -5.89
CA ARG A 470 -42.17 32.50 -5.48
C ARG A 470 -41.97 33.96 -5.08
N PHE A 471 -40.86 34.29 -4.41
CA PHE A 471 -40.51 35.67 -4.08
C PHE A 471 -40.27 36.50 -5.35
N LEU A 472 -39.45 36.01 -6.27
CA LEU A 472 -39.17 36.67 -7.55
C LEU A 472 -40.45 36.89 -8.36
N HIS A 473 -41.38 35.92 -8.33
CA HIS A 473 -42.68 36.04 -8.97
C HIS A 473 -43.52 37.20 -8.40
N LYS A 474 -43.55 37.35 -7.07
CA LYS A 474 -44.35 38.38 -6.39
C LYS A 474 -43.70 39.77 -6.45
N ALA A 475 -42.39 39.85 -6.27
CA ALA A 475 -41.67 41.12 -6.13
C ALA A 475 -41.45 41.85 -7.46
N TYR A 476 -41.39 41.12 -8.58
CA TYR A 476 -41.04 41.68 -9.90
C TYR A 476 -42.14 41.46 -10.95
N LEU A 477 -43.35 41.96 -10.64
CA LEU A 477 -44.51 41.93 -11.54
C LEU A 477 -44.24 42.73 -12.84
N GLY A 478 -44.61 42.15 -13.98
CA GLY A 478 -44.46 42.77 -15.31
C GLY A 478 -43.07 42.68 -15.94
N GLN A 479 -42.07 42.14 -15.23
CA GLN A 479 -40.74 41.90 -15.80
C GLN A 479 -40.66 40.55 -16.53
N LYS A 480 -39.87 40.48 -17.60
CA LYS A 480 -39.58 39.21 -18.29
C LYS A 480 -38.69 38.34 -17.39
N ARG A 481 -39.20 37.20 -16.95
CA ARG A 481 -38.52 36.28 -16.02
C ARG A 481 -37.98 35.05 -16.75
N PHE A 482 -36.89 34.52 -16.23
CA PHE A 482 -36.30 33.26 -16.66
C PHE A 482 -36.39 32.24 -15.53
N SER A 483 -37.64 31.87 -15.23
CA SER A 483 -38.02 31.02 -14.10
C SER A 483 -37.25 29.69 -14.08
N ILE A 484 -36.88 29.24 -12.89
CA ILE A 484 -36.29 27.90 -12.71
C ILE A 484 -37.36 26.79 -12.70
N GLU A 485 -38.64 27.13 -12.54
CA GLU A 485 -39.74 26.18 -12.34
C GLU A 485 -39.68 25.01 -13.33
N GLY A 486 -39.71 23.80 -12.77
CA GLY A 486 -39.55 22.53 -13.48
C GLY A 486 -38.10 22.06 -13.64
N LEU A 487 -37.11 22.88 -13.27
CA LEU A 487 -35.67 22.56 -13.26
C LEU A 487 -35.04 22.81 -11.88
N ASP A 488 -35.84 22.83 -10.83
CA ASP A 488 -35.46 23.17 -9.46
C ASP A 488 -34.35 22.25 -8.92
N LEU A 489 -34.37 20.97 -9.32
CA LEU A 489 -33.34 19.97 -9.01
C LEU A 489 -31.93 20.34 -9.50
N MET A 490 -31.81 21.26 -10.47
CA MET A 490 -30.51 21.72 -10.95
C MET A 490 -29.67 22.32 -9.83
N VAL A 491 -30.27 23.08 -8.89
CA VAL A 491 -29.53 23.75 -7.82
C VAL A 491 -28.91 22.73 -6.86
N PRO A 492 -29.66 21.77 -6.25
CA PRO A 492 -29.03 20.71 -5.44
C PRO A 492 -28.01 19.86 -6.20
N MET A 493 -28.22 19.61 -7.51
CA MET A 493 -27.23 18.88 -8.32
C MET A 493 -25.92 19.65 -8.46
N LEU A 494 -25.98 20.97 -8.62
CA LEU A 494 -24.81 21.83 -8.64
C LEU A 494 -24.13 21.89 -7.28
N ASP A 495 -24.90 22.05 -6.19
CA ASP A 495 -24.38 22.00 -4.81
C ASP A 495 -23.56 20.72 -4.59
N GLN A 496 -24.14 19.55 -4.90
CA GLN A 496 -23.46 18.27 -4.77
C GLN A 496 -22.21 18.16 -5.65
N SER A 497 -22.26 18.68 -6.88
CA SER A 497 -21.12 18.65 -7.80
C SER A 497 -19.96 19.51 -7.28
N ILE A 498 -20.27 20.66 -6.68
CA ILE A 498 -19.30 21.58 -6.07
C ILE A 498 -18.68 20.93 -4.82
N GLU A 499 -19.49 20.31 -3.97
CA GLU A 499 -19.01 19.59 -2.78
C GLU A 499 -18.05 18.46 -3.16
N VAL A 500 -18.43 17.62 -4.13
CA VAL A 500 -17.57 16.53 -4.61
C VAL A 500 -16.26 17.08 -5.21
N ALA A 501 -16.32 18.19 -5.95
CA ALA A 501 -15.13 18.84 -6.47
C ALA A 501 -14.23 19.37 -5.34
N ALA A 502 -14.80 19.98 -4.31
CA ALA A 502 -14.08 20.50 -3.16
C ALA A 502 -13.41 19.37 -2.35
N GLU A 503 -14.10 18.26 -2.12
CA GLU A 503 -13.54 17.05 -1.49
C GLU A 503 -12.37 16.47 -2.29
N ALA A 504 -12.44 16.55 -3.62
CA ALA A 504 -11.36 16.16 -4.52
C ALA A 504 -10.20 17.19 -4.58
N GLY A 505 -10.28 18.30 -3.83
CA GLY A 505 -9.22 19.30 -3.69
C GLY A 505 -9.35 20.53 -4.58
N ALA A 506 -10.49 20.72 -5.27
CA ALA A 506 -10.76 21.95 -6.02
C ALA A 506 -10.88 23.15 -5.07
N ARG A 507 -10.29 24.28 -5.44
CA ARG A 507 -10.32 25.54 -4.65
C ARG A 507 -11.23 26.61 -5.24
N GLU A 508 -11.59 26.47 -6.52
CA GLU A 508 -12.40 27.42 -7.26
C GLU A 508 -13.29 26.66 -8.23
N VAL A 509 -14.55 27.09 -8.35
CA VAL A 509 -15.50 26.60 -9.35
C VAL A 509 -15.98 27.79 -10.17
N VAL A 510 -15.73 27.74 -11.48
CA VAL A 510 -16.16 28.77 -12.43
C VAL A 510 -17.39 28.27 -13.18
N LEU A 511 -18.52 28.98 -13.04
CA LEU A 511 -19.79 28.59 -13.64
C LEU A 511 -20.13 29.43 -14.87
N GLY A 512 -20.37 28.78 -16.01
CA GLY A 512 -21.00 29.38 -17.19
C GLY A 512 -22.42 28.84 -17.36
N MET A 513 -23.44 29.70 -17.31
CA MET A 513 -24.84 29.29 -17.47
C MET A 513 -25.68 30.28 -18.28
N ALA A 514 -26.72 29.75 -18.94
CA ALA A 514 -27.75 30.55 -19.58
C ALA A 514 -28.62 31.28 -18.54
N HIS A 515 -29.54 32.14 -19.00
CA HIS A 515 -30.33 33.00 -18.11
C HIS A 515 -31.36 32.28 -17.22
N ARG A 516 -31.78 31.05 -17.55
CA ARG A 516 -32.85 30.31 -16.84
C ARG A 516 -32.34 29.83 -15.48
N GLY A 517 -33.02 30.24 -14.41
CA GLY A 517 -32.66 29.88 -13.04
C GLY A 517 -31.38 30.53 -12.49
N ARG A 518 -30.76 31.48 -13.22
CA ARG A 518 -29.48 32.09 -12.83
C ARG A 518 -29.49 32.89 -11.53
N LEU A 519 -30.63 33.41 -11.11
CA LEU A 519 -30.73 34.10 -9.80
C LEU A 519 -30.91 33.11 -8.64
N ASN A 520 -31.30 31.87 -8.96
CA ASN A 520 -31.48 30.78 -8.01
C ASN A 520 -30.17 30.03 -7.76
N VAL A 521 -29.39 29.81 -8.83
CA VAL A 521 -27.99 29.36 -8.77
C VAL A 521 -27.10 30.48 -8.26
#